data_AF-A0A9D7ITU6-F1
#
_entry.id   AF-A0A9D7ITU6-F1
#
_cell.length_a   1.000
_cell.length_b   1.000
_cell.length_c   1.000
_cell.angle_alpha   90.00
_cell.angle_beta   90.00
_cell.angle_gamma   90.00
#
_symmetry.space_group_name_H-M   'P 1'
#
loop_
_entity.id
_entity.type
_entity.pdbx_description
1 polymer ?
#
loop_
_entity_poly.entity_id
_entity_poly.type
_entity_poly.pdbx_seq_one_letter_code
_entity_poly.pdbx_strand_id
1 'polypeptide(L)'
;MIWSNESSAQKPKSQKKAAVSKLGNADCLACHNNSELTKDVNGKQVSVHVDEAVFKESIHNPLNCTDCHTNVKDYPHDPAPAKVSCAGCHTATDGEYHKGLHAKALDKGSTKAASCQDCHGSAHAILPSSDPKSKVFRNNIPQTCGACHGQKFVMEGTGRSAQTFFSYQESVHGKAVAAGSDKAAVCTDCHKPHEIRSASDPQSEIFKFNIPTTCGKCHNNETKEFKDSIHGQAVARGNSQSPVCTDCHGIHNIKSHIDPSSRVAAQTLSRTTCGQCHSGVRLSQEFGVAGGRLSSYLDSYHGAASQMGSNIVANCASCHGVHNILPSTDPKSMVNKANLVQTCGKCHPGPAITSSPEKFTMLIPIRVWKSAPK
;
A
#
# COMPACT_ATOMS: atom_id res chain seq x y z
N MET A 1 -102.14 -9.66 7.87
CA MET A 1 -100.94 -10.45 7.51
C MET A 1 -99.93 -9.50 6.89
N ILE A 2 -98.73 -9.41 7.49
CA ILE A 2 -97.40 -9.18 6.86
C ILE A 2 -97.22 -7.81 6.15
N TRP A 3 -96.65 -6.79 6.81
CA TRP A 3 -95.22 -6.35 6.76
C TRP A 3 -94.58 -6.33 5.35
N SER A 4 -94.11 -5.15 4.91
CA SER A 4 -92.67 -4.88 4.67
C SER A 4 -92.43 -3.52 3.98
N ASN A 5 -91.55 -2.75 4.62
CA ASN A 5 -90.85 -1.55 4.18
C ASN A 5 -89.67 -1.93 3.24
N GLU A 6 -89.26 -1.04 2.33
CA GLU A 6 -87.84 -0.82 1.90
C GLU A 6 -87.81 0.35 0.89
N SER A 7 -87.45 1.56 1.30
CA SER A 7 -86.09 2.14 1.45
C SER A 7 -85.34 2.35 0.13
N SER A 8 -85.18 3.63 -0.24
CA SER A 8 -84.43 4.11 -1.40
C SER A 8 -82.92 4.02 -1.11
N ALA A 9 -82.22 3.14 -1.83
CA ALA A 9 -80.78 2.95 -1.71
C ALA A 9 -80.02 3.98 -2.55
N GLN A 10 -79.41 4.98 -1.89
CA GLN A 10 -78.35 5.81 -2.45
C GLN A 10 -77.07 5.00 -2.61
N LYS A 11 -76.49 5.01 -3.82
CA LYS A 11 -75.18 4.41 -4.11
C LYS A 11 -74.08 5.12 -3.29
N PRO A 12 -73.19 4.38 -2.60
CA PRO A 12 -72.08 5.00 -1.88
C PRO A 12 -71.05 5.55 -2.87
N LYS A 13 -70.67 6.82 -2.67
CA LYS A 13 -69.56 7.48 -3.37
C LYS A 13 -68.27 6.70 -3.08
N SER A 14 -67.60 6.22 -4.13
CA SER A 14 -66.27 5.63 -4.04
C SER A 14 -65.29 6.65 -3.47
N GLN A 15 -64.85 6.46 -2.23
CA GLN A 15 -63.68 7.16 -1.69
C GLN A 15 -62.47 6.71 -2.49
N LYS A 16 -61.91 7.61 -3.32
CA LYS A 16 -60.57 7.43 -3.88
C LYS A 16 -59.62 7.31 -2.70
N LYS A 17 -58.97 6.15 -2.52
CA LYS A 17 -57.76 6.05 -1.69
C LYS A 17 -56.79 7.09 -2.22
N ALA A 18 -56.47 8.09 -1.39
CA ALA A 18 -55.36 8.98 -1.66
C ALA A 18 -54.10 8.11 -1.84
N ALA A 19 -53.35 8.34 -2.91
CA ALA A 19 -52.03 7.76 -3.06
C ALA A 19 -51.21 8.20 -1.83
N VAL A 20 -50.68 7.24 -1.08
CA VAL A 20 -49.77 7.53 0.03
C VAL A 20 -48.59 8.28 -0.56
N SER A 21 -48.45 9.56 -0.23
CA SER A 21 -47.31 10.36 -0.64
C SER A 21 -46.05 9.71 -0.09
N LYS A 22 -45.07 9.42 -0.95
CA LYS A 22 -43.75 8.94 -0.52
C LYS A 22 -43.18 9.94 0.49
N LEU A 23 -42.79 9.47 1.67
CA LEU A 23 -42.17 10.31 2.71
C LEU A 23 -40.98 11.07 2.11
N GLY A 24 -41.00 12.39 2.28
CA GLY A 24 -39.95 13.30 1.83
C GLY A 24 -38.89 13.51 2.90
N ASN A 25 -37.77 14.15 2.52
CA ASN A 25 -36.68 14.45 3.45
C ASN A 25 -37.11 15.35 4.61
N ALA A 26 -38.04 16.28 4.37
CA ALA A 26 -38.58 17.15 5.40
C ALA A 26 -39.30 16.35 6.51
N ASP A 27 -40.01 15.27 6.16
CA ASP A 27 -40.70 14.41 7.13
C ASP A 27 -39.70 13.71 8.05
N CYS A 28 -38.57 13.25 7.49
CA CYS A 28 -37.50 12.62 8.27
C CYS A 28 -36.77 13.64 9.17
N LEU A 29 -36.42 14.80 8.61
CA LEU A 29 -35.65 15.84 9.29
C LEU A 29 -36.43 16.56 10.39
N ALA A 30 -37.77 16.53 10.36
CA ALA A 30 -38.61 17.04 11.43
C ALA A 30 -38.27 16.43 12.81
N CYS A 31 -37.83 15.17 12.83
CA CYS A 31 -37.32 14.50 14.03
C CYS A 31 -35.79 14.36 14.01
N HIS A 32 -35.20 13.94 12.90
CA HIS A 32 -33.79 13.57 12.84
C HIS A 32 -32.82 14.77 12.84
N ASN A 33 -33.28 16.00 12.59
CA ASN A 33 -32.41 17.18 12.73
C ASN A 33 -32.23 17.64 14.19
N ASN A 34 -32.76 16.90 15.18
CA ASN A 34 -32.57 17.18 16.60
C ASN A 34 -31.30 16.49 17.15
N SER A 35 -30.35 17.27 17.68
CA SER A 35 -29.09 16.78 18.26
C SER A 35 -29.28 15.85 19.47
N GLU A 36 -30.37 16.07 20.22
CA GLU A 36 -30.68 15.30 21.43
C GLU A 36 -31.42 14.00 21.13
N LEU A 37 -31.81 13.76 19.87
CA LEU A 37 -32.54 12.56 19.51
C LEU A 37 -31.62 11.34 19.56
N THR A 38 -31.96 10.42 20.44
CA THR A 38 -31.21 9.18 20.68
C THR A 38 -32.11 7.97 20.56
N LYS A 39 -31.49 6.81 20.35
CA LYS A 39 -32.13 5.51 20.50
C LYS A 39 -31.31 4.63 21.43
N ASP A 40 -31.99 3.73 22.14
CA ASP A 40 -31.30 2.69 22.89
C ASP A 40 -30.76 1.61 21.94
N VAL A 41 -29.48 1.28 22.11
CA VAL A 41 -28.83 0.12 21.49
C VAL A 41 -28.11 -0.64 22.58
N ASN A 42 -28.72 -1.73 23.05
CA ASN A 42 -28.18 -2.59 24.11
C ASN A 42 -27.88 -1.82 25.42
N GLY A 43 -28.79 -0.96 25.87
CA GLY A 43 -28.65 -0.18 27.10
C GLY A 43 -27.76 1.06 26.95
N LYS A 44 -27.30 1.37 25.73
CA LYS A 44 -26.53 2.58 25.43
C LYS A 44 -27.36 3.51 24.55
N GLN A 45 -27.50 4.76 24.99
CA GLN A 45 -28.07 5.81 24.16
C GLN A 45 -27.11 6.18 23.02
N VAL A 46 -27.59 6.03 21.78
CA VAL A 46 -26.85 6.35 20.56
C VAL A 46 -27.62 7.42 19.81
N SER A 47 -26.95 8.53 19.46
CA SER A 47 -27.56 9.59 18.66
C SER A 47 -28.03 9.07 17.31
N VAL A 48 -29.23 9.49 16.91
CA VAL A 48 -29.79 9.27 15.56
C VAL A 48 -29.92 10.60 14.81
N HIS A 49 -29.23 11.64 15.28
CA HIS A 49 -29.21 12.94 14.67
C HIS A 49 -28.58 12.89 13.27
N VAL A 50 -29.19 13.62 12.34
CA VAL A 50 -28.69 13.90 11.01
C VAL A 50 -28.74 15.40 10.82
N ASP A 51 -27.56 16.02 10.75
CA ASP A 51 -27.42 17.43 10.41
C ASP A 51 -27.75 17.61 8.91
N GLU A 52 -28.82 18.36 8.63
CA GLU A 52 -29.27 18.62 7.26
C GLU A 52 -28.21 19.36 6.43
N ALA A 53 -27.48 20.30 7.03
CA ALA A 53 -26.44 21.06 6.32
C ALA A 53 -25.28 20.14 5.93
N VAL A 54 -24.87 19.24 6.83
CA VAL A 54 -23.84 18.24 6.53
C VAL A 54 -24.31 17.26 5.45
N PHE A 55 -25.56 16.80 5.50
CA PHE A 55 -26.11 15.91 4.46
C PHE A 55 -26.14 16.58 3.08
N LYS A 56 -26.44 17.88 3.01
CA LYS A 56 -26.41 18.64 1.75
C LYS A 56 -25.01 18.72 1.13
N GLU A 57 -23.95 18.62 1.93
CA GLU A 57 -22.56 18.56 1.44
C GLU A 57 -22.13 17.14 1.01
N SER A 58 -22.86 16.10 1.43
CA SER A 58 -22.56 14.71 1.08
C SER A 58 -22.69 14.45 -0.43
N ILE A 59 -21.94 13.48 -0.95
CA ILE A 59 -22.10 12.95 -2.31
C ILE A 59 -23.51 12.38 -2.54
N HIS A 60 -24.18 11.97 -1.46
CA HIS A 60 -25.54 11.42 -1.49
C HIS A 60 -26.65 12.47 -1.38
N ASN A 61 -26.35 13.77 -1.37
CA ASN A 61 -27.37 14.83 -1.31
C ASN A 61 -28.49 14.74 -2.37
N PRO A 62 -28.29 14.16 -3.58
CA PRO A 62 -29.38 14.02 -4.54
C PRO A 62 -30.43 12.96 -4.16
N LEU A 63 -30.13 12.13 -3.16
CA LEU A 63 -31.00 11.04 -2.72
C LEU A 63 -31.97 11.50 -1.62
N ASN A 64 -33.14 10.88 -1.59
CA ASN A 64 -34.05 11.00 -0.46
C ASN A 64 -33.65 10.03 0.66
N CYS A 65 -34.03 10.34 1.90
CA CYS A 65 -33.79 9.48 3.06
C CYS A 65 -34.32 8.05 2.81
N THR A 66 -35.50 7.94 2.18
CA THR A 66 -36.17 6.68 1.85
C THR A 66 -35.53 5.90 0.70
N ASP A 67 -34.62 6.51 -0.07
CA ASP A 67 -33.88 5.79 -1.13
C ASP A 67 -32.79 4.89 -0.54
N CYS A 68 -32.25 5.26 0.63
CA CYS A 68 -31.34 4.44 1.43
C CYS A 68 -32.06 3.65 2.53
N HIS A 69 -33.00 4.28 3.24
CA HIS A 69 -33.81 3.68 4.28
C HIS A 69 -35.09 3.07 3.70
N THR A 70 -34.95 2.14 2.75
CA THR A 70 -36.04 1.56 1.95
C THR A 70 -37.12 0.84 2.76
N ASN A 71 -36.83 0.49 4.01
CA ASN A 71 -37.75 -0.19 4.92
C ASN A 71 -38.63 0.78 5.73
N VAL A 72 -38.39 2.09 5.62
CA VAL A 72 -39.21 3.12 6.27
C VAL A 72 -40.37 3.48 5.36
N LYS A 73 -41.59 3.13 5.79
CA LYS A 73 -42.83 3.36 5.03
C LYS A 73 -43.82 4.27 5.73
N ASP A 74 -43.68 4.45 7.04
CA ASP A 74 -44.57 5.25 7.87
C ASP A 74 -43.81 5.79 9.10
N TYR A 75 -44.39 6.75 9.82
CA TYR A 75 -43.87 7.29 11.08
C TYR A 75 -44.97 7.33 12.17
N PRO A 76 -44.66 6.98 13.44
CA PRO A 76 -43.38 6.51 13.98
C PRO A 76 -42.98 5.15 13.39
N HIS A 77 -41.71 5.01 13.00
CA HIS A 77 -41.22 3.76 12.40
C HIS A 77 -40.82 2.74 13.49
N ASP A 78 -41.77 1.89 13.87
CA ASP A 78 -41.62 0.72 14.75
C ASP A 78 -42.00 -0.55 13.96
N PRO A 79 -41.08 -1.53 13.76
CA PRO A 79 -39.75 -1.65 14.34
C PRO A 79 -38.72 -0.66 13.80
N ALA A 80 -37.65 -0.46 14.58
CA ALA A 80 -36.53 0.37 14.19
C ALA A 80 -36.00 -0.02 12.79
N PRO A 81 -35.68 0.95 11.92
CA PRO A 81 -35.24 0.65 10.56
C PRO A 81 -33.97 -0.20 10.54
N ALA A 82 -33.92 -1.13 9.58
CA ALA A 82 -32.71 -1.90 9.32
C ALA A 82 -31.53 -0.99 8.96
N LYS A 83 -30.31 -1.45 9.23
CA LYS A 83 -29.09 -0.75 8.79
C LYS A 83 -29.08 -0.67 7.26
N VAL A 84 -28.73 0.50 6.74
CA VAL A 84 -28.58 0.74 5.30
C VAL A 84 -27.42 -0.10 4.77
N SER A 85 -27.64 -0.77 3.64
CA SER A 85 -26.59 -1.49 2.93
C SER A 85 -26.11 -0.69 1.73
N CYS A 86 -24.80 -0.40 1.69
CA CYS A 86 -24.17 0.23 0.54
C CYS A 86 -24.21 -0.66 -0.71
N ALA A 87 -24.25 -1.99 -0.51
CA ALA A 87 -24.23 -2.98 -1.57
C ALA A 87 -25.44 -2.91 -2.50
N GLY A 88 -26.55 -2.31 -2.07
CA GLY A 88 -27.74 -2.12 -2.91
C GLY A 88 -27.47 -1.29 -4.17
N CYS A 89 -26.54 -0.33 -4.09
CA CYS A 89 -26.13 0.50 -5.22
C CYS A 89 -24.66 0.27 -5.63
N HIS A 90 -23.77 -0.02 -4.67
CA HIS A 90 -22.33 -0.21 -4.88
C HIS A 90 -21.93 -1.68 -4.98
N THR A 91 -22.67 -2.47 -5.76
CA THR A 91 -22.49 -3.94 -5.86
C THR A 91 -21.08 -4.36 -6.25
N ALA A 92 -20.47 -3.67 -7.23
CA ALA A 92 -19.11 -3.98 -7.68
C ALA A 92 -18.07 -3.75 -6.58
N THR A 93 -18.11 -2.58 -5.95
CA THR A 93 -17.18 -2.21 -4.86
C THR A 93 -17.38 -3.07 -3.62
N ASP A 94 -18.63 -3.40 -3.28
CA ASP A 94 -18.94 -4.35 -2.21
C ASP A 94 -18.38 -5.75 -2.49
N GLY A 95 -18.51 -6.22 -3.73
CA GLY A 95 -17.92 -7.49 -4.18
C GLY A 95 -16.39 -7.49 -4.15
N GLU A 96 -15.74 -6.35 -4.40
CA GLU A 96 -14.29 -6.21 -4.20
C GLU A 96 -13.93 -6.23 -2.70
N TYR A 97 -14.68 -5.49 -1.88
CA TYR A 97 -14.46 -5.38 -0.45
C TYR A 97 -14.47 -6.74 0.25
N HIS A 98 -15.43 -7.61 -0.11
CA HIS A 98 -15.52 -8.98 0.41
C HIS A 98 -14.34 -9.89 0.03
N LYS A 99 -13.53 -9.54 -0.97
CA LYS A 99 -12.28 -10.25 -1.28
C LYS A 99 -11.13 -9.87 -0.34
N GLY A 100 -11.22 -8.70 0.30
CA GLY A 100 -10.22 -8.13 1.19
C GLY A 100 -10.19 -8.75 2.59
N LEU A 101 -9.12 -8.45 3.34
CA LEU A 101 -8.90 -8.97 4.68
C LEU A 101 -9.84 -8.36 5.73
N HIS A 102 -10.28 -7.11 5.55
CA HIS A 102 -11.21 -6.47 6.49
C HIS A 102 -12.58 -7.14 6.48
N ALA A 103 -13.18 -7.33 5.30
CA ALA A 103 -14.44 -8.05 5.18
C ALA A 103 -14.35 -9.48 5.73
N LYS A 104 -13.32 -10.24 5.34
CA LYS A 104 -13.08 -11.60 5.86
C LYS A 104 -12.93 -11.65 7.38
N ALA A 105 -12.45 -10.58 8.01
CA ALA A 105 -12.36 -10.49 9.47
C ALA A 105 -13.71 -10.14 10.09
N LEU A 106 -14.50 -9.26 9.48
CA LEU A 106 -15.89 -8.97 9.89
C LEU A 106 -16.76 -10.23 9.81
N ASP A 107 -16.64 -11.01 8.74
CA ASP A 107 -17.39 -12.28 8.55
C ASP A 107 -17.08 -13.31 9.63
N LYS A 108 -15.88 -13.23 10.22
CA LYS A 108 -15.44 -14.06 11.36
C LYS A 108 -15.81 -13.46 12.72
N GLY A 109 -16.63 -12.41 12.75
CA GLY A 109 -17.11 -11.76 13.97
C GLY A 109 -16.14 -10.74 14.58
N SER A 110 -15.11 -10.28 13.86
CA SER A 110 -14.23 -9.23 14.38
C SER A 110 -14.98 -7.92 14.52
N THR A 111 -14.94 -7.33 15.72
CA THR A 111 -15.48 -5.97 15.98
C THR A 111 -14.45 -4.86 15.73
N LYS A 112 -13.23 -5.22 15.33
CA LYS A 112 -12.10 -4.28 15.12
C LYS A 112 -11.72 -4.10 13.65
N ALA A 113 -12.30 -4.90 12.75
CA ALA A 113 -12.05 -4.78 11.32
C ALA A 113 -12.83 -3.59 10.74
N ALA A 114 -12.21 -2.85 9.83
CA ALA A 114 -12.79 -1.64 9.26
C ALA A 114 -13.88 -1.96 8.23
N SER A 115 -15.06 -1.37 8.40
CA SER A 115 -16.18 -1.34 7.48
C SER A 115 -16.10 -0.17 6.49
N CYS A 116 -17.07 -0.04 5.58
CA CYS A 116 -17.14 1.07 4.62
C CYS A 116 -17.11 2.44 5.32
N GLN A 117 -17.82 2.60 6.44
CA GLN A 117 -17.95 3.89 7.13
C GLN A 117 -16.68 4.27 7.90
N ASP A 118 -15.83 3.30 8.26
CA ASP A 118 -14.57 3.58 8.94
C ASP A 118 -13.59 4.34 8.03
N CYS A 119 -13.62 4.03 6.73
CA CYS A 119 -12.82 4.74 5.72
C CYS A 119 -13.53 5.96 5.13
N HIS A 120 -14.81 5.84 4.77
CA HIS A 120 -15.54 6.89 4.03
C HIS A 120 -16.25 7.90 4.95
N GLY A 121 -16.44 7.57 6.23
CA GLY A 121 -17.22 8.36 7.18
C GLY A 121 -18.69 7.93 7.27
N SER A 122 -19.47 8.72 8.00
CA SER A 122 -20.92 8.51 8.13
C SER A 122 -21.57 8.52 6.74
N ALA A 123 -22.53 7.62 6.48
CA ALA A 123 -23.27 7.58 5.22
C ALA A 123 -23.97 8.90 4.86
N HIS A 124 -24.30 9.71 5.88
CA HIS A 124 -24.89 11.04 5.73
C HIS A 124 -23.86 12.16 5.51
N ALA A 125 -22.56 11.88 5.55
CA ALA A 125 -21.49 12.87 5.46
C ALA A 125 -20.33 12.41 4.56
N ILE A 126 -20.58 11.48 3.63
CA ILE A 126 -19.55 10.97 2.71
C ILE A 126 -19.24 12.06 1.69
N LEU A 127 -17.98 12.47 1.62
CA LEU A 127 -17.49 13.44 0.65
C LEU A 127 -16.82 12.74 -0.56
N PRO A 128 -16.85 13.34 -1.76
CA PRO A 128 -16.14 12.81 -2.93
C PRO A 128 -14.64 12.64 -2.65
N SER A 129 -13.99 11.63 -3.22
CA SER A 129 -12.55 11.39 -3.01
C SER A 129 -11.64 12.50 -3.56
N SER A 130 -12.17 13.40 -4.40
CA SER A 130 -11.48 14.59 -4.89
C SER A 130 -11.56 15.78 -3.92
N ASP A 131 -12.44 15.73 -2.91
CA ASP A 131 -12.58 16.78 -1.92
C ASP A 131 -11.47 16.66 -0.86
N PRO A 132 -10.66 17.71 -0.62
CA PRO A 132 -9.62 17.71 0.41
C PRO A 132 -10.09 17.40 1.84
N LYS A 133 -11.37 17.61 2.16
CA LYS A 133 -11.98 17.26 3.46
C LYS A 133 -12.39 15.79 3.54
N SER A 134 -12.44 15.07 2.42
CA SER A 134 -12.79 13.65 2.41
C SER A 134 -11.74 12.82 3.13
N LYS A 135 -12.17 11.86 3.95
CA LYS A 135 -11.26 10.89 4.58
C LYS A 135 -10.50 10.06 3.55
N VAL A 136 -11.05 9.88 2.35
CA VAL A 136 -10.41 9.12 1.27
C VAL A 136 -9.77 10.03 0.22
N PHE A 137 -9.63 11.32 0.51
CA PHE A 137 -8.76 12.20 -0.26
C PHE A 137 -7.33 11.65 -0.24
N ARG A 138 -6.64 11.71 -1.38
CA ARG A 138 -5.33 11.06 -1.55
C ARG A 138 -4.35 11.35 -0.42
N ASN A 139 -4.20 12.62 -0.03
CA ASN A 139 -3.26 13.01 1.03
C ASN A 139 -3.75 12.68 2.45
N ASN A 140 -5.03 12.36 2.61
CA ASN A 140 -5.63 11.93 3.89
C ASN A 140 -5.59 10.40 4.07
N ILE A 141 -5.33 9.63 3.02
CA ILE A 141 -5.29 8.16 3.06
C ILE A 141 -4.35 7.63 4.15
N PRO A 142 -3.10 8.12 4.33
CA PRO A 142 -2.27 7.66 5.42
C PRO A 142 -2.91 7.83 6.79
N GLN A 143 -3.57 8.96 7.05
CA GLN A 143 -4.26 9.26 8.30
C GLN A 143 -5.49 8.38 8.47
N THR A 144 -6.26 8.14 7.40
CA THR A 144 -7.42 7.23 7.42
C THR A 144 -7.03 5.80 7.74
N CYS A 145 -5.96 5.27 7.15
CA CYS A 145 -5.43 3.97 7.52
C CYS A 145 -4.82 3.99 8.94
N GLY A 146 -4.07 5.04 9.27
CA GLY A 146 -3.38 5.24 10.54
C GLY A 146 -4.32 5.36 11.75
N ALA A 147 -5.57 5.78 11.53
CA ALA A 147 -6.59 5.82 12.56
C ALA A 147 -6.81 4.46 13.25
N CYS A 148 -6.51 3.34 12.57
CA CYS A 148 -6.49 2.01 13.19
C CYS A 148 -5.09 1.38 13.14
N HIS A 149 -4.40 1.44 12.00
CA HIS A 149 -3.11 0.78 11.81
C HIS A 149 -1.94 1.47 12.54
N GLY A 150 -2.11 2.72 12.98
CA GLY A 150 -1.21 3.41 13.89
C GLY A 150 -1.56 3.23 15.37
N GLN A 151 -2.69 2.60 15.69
CA GLN A 151 -3.11 2.37 17.06
C GLN A 151 -2.59 1.03 17.57
N LYS A 152 -1.65 1.08 18.52
CA LYS A 152 -1.03 -0.10 19.14
C LYS A 152 -2.08 -1.10 19.68
N PHE A 153 -3.06 -0.61 20.46
CA PHE A 153 -4.08 -1.47 21.07
C PHE A 153 -4.99 -2.18 20.04
N VAL A 154 -5.35 -1.50 18.95
CA VAL A 154 -6.17 -2.08 17.88
C VAL A 154 -5.37 -3.18 17.18
N MET A 155 -4.15 -2.86 16.75
CA MET A 155 -3.31 -3.77 15.97
C MET A 155 -2.81 -4.96 16.77
N GLU A 156 -2.26 -4.76 17.96
CA GLU A 156 -1.74 -5.85 18.78
C GLU A 156 -2.85 -6.78 19.24
N GLY A 157 -4.05 -6.24 19.47
CA GLY A 157 -5.26 -7.04 19.71
C GLY A 157 -5.70 -7.92 18.52
N THR A 158 -5.04 -7.81 17.36
CA THR A 158 -5.21 -8.70 16.19
C THR A 158 -3.97 -9.54 15.90
N GLY A 159 -2.97 -9.53 16.81
CA GLY A 159 -1.69 -10.21 16.60
C GLY A 159 -0.79 -9.55 15.55
N ARG A 160 -1.02 -8.27 15.25
CA ARG A 160 -0.28 -7.50 14.23
C ARG A 160 0.37 -6.27 14.85
N SER A 161 1.50 -5.83 14.30
CA SER A 161 2.20 -4.64 14.82
C SER A 161 1.69 -3.35 14.17
N ALA A 162 1.53 -2.30 14.98
CA ALA A 162 1.31 -0.93 14.50
C ALA A 162 2.59 -0.28 13.93
N GLN A 163 3.76 -0.90 14.10
CA GLN A 163 5.06 -0.38 13.65
C GLN A 163 5.07 -0.08 12.15
N THR A 164 4.31 -0.85 11.36
CA THR A 164 4.16 -0.66 9.91
C THR A 164 3.77 0.77 9.55
N PHE A 165 2.82 1.36 10.28
CA PHE A 165 2.36 2.72 10.02
C PHE A 165 3.46 3.75 10.32
N PHE A 166 4.12 3.63 11.47
CA PHE A 166 5.21 4.54 11.86
C PHE A 166 6.40 4.43 10.90
N SER A 167 6.76 3.23 10.47
CA SER A 167 7.78 3.01 9.44
C SER A 167 7.44 3.71 8.13
N TYR A 168 6.17 3.66 7.70
CA TYR A 168 5.70 4.41 6.53
C TYR A 168 5.88 5.91 6.70
N GLN A 169 5.53 6.47 7.85
CA GLN A 169 5.72 7.90 8.12
C GLN A 169 7.19 8.33 8.02
N GLU A 170 8.12 7.45 8.39
CA GLU A 170 9.56 7.71 8.29
C GLU A 170 10.16 7.50 6.88
N SER A 171 9.42 6.82 6.00
CA SER A 171 9.86 6.53 4.63
C SER A 171 9.92 7.78 3.75
N VAL A 172 10.63 7.69 2.62
CA VAL A 172 10.66 8.78 1.62
C VAL A 172 9.27 9.12 1.08
N HIS A 173 8.39 8.12 0.94
CA HIS A 173 7.02 8.33 0.50
C HIS A 173 6.20 9.06 1.57
N GLY A 174 6.21 8.57 2.81
CA GLY A 174 5.47 9.19 3.91
C GLY A 174 5.92 10.62 4.20
N LYS A 175 7.23 10.88 4.19
CA LYS A 175 7.79 12.24 4.33
C LYS A 175 7.38 13.16 3.18
N ALA A 176 7.36 12.67 1.94
CA ALA A 176 6.94 13.45 0.79
C ALA A 176 5.44 13.79 0.84
N VAL A 177 4.58 12.85 1.25
CA VAL A 177 3.14 13.13 1.46
C VAL A 177 2.95 14.15 2.59
N ALA A 178 3.68 14.03 3.70
CA ALA A 178 3.64 14.99 4.80
C ALA A 178 4.11 16.40 4.38
N ALA A 179 5.00 16.48 3.40
CA ALA A 179 5.44 17.74 2.77
C ALA A 179 4.45 18.27 1.71
N GLY A 180 3.30 17.62 1.52
CA GLY A 180 2.24 18.05 0.60
C GLY A 180 2.30 17.46 -0.81
N SER A 181 3.18 16.47 -1.06
CA SER A 181 3.24 15.82 -2.38
C SER A 181 2.01 14.96 -2.64
N ASP A 182 1.31 15.27 -3.73
CA ASP A 182 0.21 14.47 -4.28
C ASP A 182 0.70 13.34 -5.20
N LYS A 183 2.00 13.28 -5.52
CA LYS A 183 2.60 12.23 -6.36
C LYS A 183 3.27 11.12 -5.58
N ALA A 184 3.58 11.36 -4.31
CA ALA A 184 4.19 10.36 -3.46
C ALA A 184 3.23 9.20 -3.18
N ALA A 185 3.77 8.00 -3.00
CA ALA A 185 2.98 6.81 -2.79
C ALA A 185 2.30 6.82 -1.42
N VAL A 186 1.00 6.55 -1.39
CA VAL A 186 0.20 6.32 -0.17
C VAL A 186 -0.13 4.83 -0.04
N CYS A 187 -0.77 4.44 1.06
CA CYS A 187 -1.10 3.04 1.37
C CYS A 187 -1.81 2.34 0.19
N THR A 188 -2.71 3.06 -0.48
CA THR A 188 -3.55 2.53 -1.55
C THR A 188 -2.86 2.35 -2.90
N ASP A 189 -1.65 2.90 -3.08
CA ASP A 189 -0.88 2.73 -4.32
C ASP A 189 -0.19 1.36 -4.38
N CYS A 190 0.08 0.79 -3.20
CA CYS A 190 0.61 -0.56 -3.04
C CYS A 190 -0.47 -1.58 -2.65
N HIS A 191 -1.45 -1.18 -1.83
CA HIS A 191 -2.56 -2.03 -1.40
C HIS A 191 -3.87 -1.59 -2.06
N LYS A 192 -4.47 -2.42 -2.91
CA LYS A 192 -5.74 -2.07 -3.56
C LYS A 192 -6.82 -1.67 -2.51
N PRO A 193 -7.39 -0.44 -2.57
CA PRO A 193 -8.17 0.17 -1.47
C PRO A 193 -9.41 -0.63 -1.05
N HIS A 194 -10.16 -1.16 -2.01
CA HIS A 194 -11.35 -1.97 -1.78
C HIS A 194 -11.08 -3.46 -1.90
N GLU A 195 -9.83 -3.89 -2.01
CA GLU A 195 -9.48 -5.30 -2.16
C GLU A 195 -8.11 -5.52 -1.50
N ILE A 196 -8.01 -5.22 -0.20
CA ILE A 196 -6.75 -5.34 0.53
C ILE A 196 -6.50 -6.83 0.80
N ARG A 197 -5.74 -7.49 -0.09
CA ARG A 197 -5.39 -8.92 -0.01
C ARG A 197 -4.09 -9.14 0.76
N SER A 198 -3.89 -10.38 1.21
CA SER A 198 -2.62 -10.81 1.84
C SER A 198 -1.45 -10.77 0.84
N ALA A 199 -0.22 -10.57 1.32
CA ALA A 199 0.99 -10.70 0.51
C ALA A 199 1.22 -12.12 -0.03
N SER A 200 0.54 -13.12 0.53
CA SER A 200 0.59 -14.51 0.08
C SER A 200 -0.43 -14.83 -1.02
N ASP A 201 -1.36 -13.91 -1.32
CA ASP A 201 -2.37 -14.10 -2.34
C ASP A 201 -1.82 -13.68 -3.71
N PRO A 202 -1.79 -14.55 -4.73
CA PRO A 202 -1.27 -14.20 -6.05
C PRO A 202 -1.98 -13.04 -6.75
N GLN A 203 -3.23 -12.73 -6.37
CA GLN A 203 -3.99 -11.60 -6.90
C GLN A 203 -3.66 -10.27 -6.19
N SER A 204 -2.85 -10.30 -5.14
CA SER A 204 -2.44 -9.10 -4.40
C SER A 204 -1.41 -8.29 -5.17
N GLU A 205 -1.55 -6.98 -5.20
CA GLU A 205 -0.53 -6.07 -5.77
C GLU A 205 0.81 -6.17 -5.02
N ILE A 206 0.80 -6.60 -3.75
CA ILE A 206 2.01 -6.83 -2.95
C ILE A 206 2.48 -8.28 -2.92
N PHE A 207 1.92 -9.15 -3.77
CA PHE A 207 2.47 -10.48 -3.97
C PHE A 207 3.87 -10.38 -4.57
N LYS A 208 4.83 -11.20 -4.13
CA LYS A 208 6.26 -11.07 -4.49
C LYS A 208 6.48 -10.87 -6.00
N PHE A 209 5.82 -11.68 -6.83
CA PHE A 209 5.97 -11.60 -8.28
C PHE A 209 5.27 -10.39 -8.92
N ASN A 210 4.36 -9.73 -8.21
CA ASN A 210 3.66 -8.52 -8.65
C ASN A 210 4.37 -7.23 -8.21
N ILE A 211 5.26 -7.30 -7.20
CA ILE A 211 5.99 -6.13 -6.66
C ILE A 211 6.68 -5.28 -7.75
N PRO A 212 7.41 -5.86 -8.73
CA PRO A 212 8.02 -5.05 -9.79
C PRO A 212 7.00 -4.23 -10.59
N THR A 213 5.83 -4.80 -10.87
CA THR A 213 4.74 -4.09 -11.57
C THR A 213 4.14 -3.00 -10.68
N THR A 214 3.97 -3.25 -9.38
CA THR A 214 3.45 -2.28 -8.42
C THR A 214 4.36 -1.06 -8.28
N CYS A 215 5.67 -1.26 -8.09
CA CYS A 215 6.63 -0.17 -8.07
C CYS A 215 6.71 0.54 -9.43
N GLY A 216 6.60 -0.23 -10.51
CA GLY A 216 6.65 0.25 -11.89
C GLY A 216 5.56 1.23 -12.27
N LYS A 217 4.43 1.28 -11.56
CA LYS A 217 3.38 2.30 -11.76
C LYS A 217 3.96 3.73 -11.76
N CYS A 218 4.98 3.98 -10.93
CA CYS A 218 5.69 5.26 -10.86
C CYS A 218 7.17 5.15 -11.28
N HIS A 219 7.87 4.07 -10.89
CA HIS A 219 9.29 3.83 -11.16
C HIS A 219 9.51 3.02 -12.44
N ASN A 220 9.00 3.56 -13.55
CA ASN A 220 8.96 2.87 -14.85
C ASN A 220 10.36 2.54 -15.38
N ASN A 221 11.30 3.48 -15.27
CA ASN A 221 12.65 3.34 -15.82
C ASN A 221 13.43 2.27 -15.04
N GLU A 222 13.39 2.36 -13.72
CA GLU A 222 14.04 1.41 -12.80
C GLU A 222 13.46 0.00 -12.98
N THR A 223 12.14 -0.09 -13.15
CA THR A 223 11.46 -1.37 -13.39
C THR A 223 11.84 -1.98 -14.73
N LYS A 224 12.01 -1.16 -15.77
CA LYS A 224 12.48 -1.63 -17.08
C LYS A 224 13.89 -2.21 -16.98
N GLU A 225 14.81 -1.49 -16.36
CA GLU A 225 16.18 -1.99 -16.11
C GLU A 225 16.18 -3.26 -15.26
N PHE A 226 15.37 -3.30 -14.20
CA PHE A 226 15.23 -4.46 -13.33
C PHE A 226 14.75 -5.69 -14.10
N LYS A 227 13.74 -5.55 -14.97
CA LYS A 227 13.22 -6.66 -15.78
C LYS A 227 14.27 -7.27 -16.70
N ASP A 228 15.18 -6.45 -17.23
CA ASP A 228 16.28 -6.89 -18.09
C ASP A 228 17.43 -7.54 -17.27
N SER A 229 17.54 -7.23 -15.98
CA SER A 229 18.57 -7.77 -15.08
C SER A 229 18.46 -9.28 -14.84
N ILE A 230 19.53 -9.89 -14.33
CA ILE A 230 19.54 -11.31 -13.96
C ILE A 230 18.52 -11.63 -12.86
N HIS A 231 18.25 -10.68 -11.96
CA HIS A 231 17.24 -10.83 -10.91
C HIS A 231 15.83 -10.79 -11.51
N GLY A 232 15.52 -9.78 -12.33
CA GLY A 232 14.21 -9.67 -12.98
C GLY A 232 13.91 -10.86 -13.88
N GLN A 233 14.89 -11.32 -14.65
CA GLN A 233 14.74 -12.53 -15.46
C GLN A 233 14.51 -13.79 -14.62
N ALA A 234 15.17 -13.91 -13.46
CA ALA A 234 14.95 -15.04 -12.56
C ALA A 234 13.55 -15.00 -11.91
N VAL A 235 13.08 -13.83 -11.49
CA VAL A 235 11.69 -13.62 -11.01
C VAL A 235 10.68 -13.97 -12.10
N ALA A 236 10.91 -13.56 -13.35
CA ALA A 236 10.05 -13.88 -14.49
C ALA A 236 9.97 -15.39 -14.78
N ARG A 237 11.02 -16.15 -14.45
CA ARG A 237 11.03 -17.63 -14.51
C ARG A 237 10.42 -18.30 -13.27
N GLY A 238 9.81 -17.55 -12.37
CA GLY A 238 9.17 -18.07 -11.16
C GLY A 238 10.12 -18.34 -9.99
N ASN A 239 11.37 -17.87 -10.04
CA ASN A 239 12.30 -18.06 -8.93
C ASN A 239 11.96 -17.13 -7.76
N SER A 240 11.29 -17.68 -6.75
CA SER A 240 10.92 -16.97 -5.51
C SER A 240 12.10 -16.59 -4.62
N GLN A 241 13.30 -17.14 -4.86
CA GLN A 241 14.52 -16.79 -4.14
C GLN A 241 15.22 -15.58 -4.74
N SER A 242 14.85 -15.17 -5.96
CA SER A 242 15.39 -13.97 -6.57
C SER A 242 14.82 -12.71 -5.89
N PRO A 243 15.63 -11.67 -5.65
CA PRO A 243 15.16 -10.46 -4.99
C PRO A 243 14.28 -9.62 -5.92
N VAL A 244 13.29 -8.94 -5.35
CA VAL A 244 12.49 -7.86 -5.97
C VAL A 244 12.76 -6.54 -5.25
N CYS A 245 12.12 -5.46 -5.70
CA CYS A 245 12.33 -4.09 -5.21
C CYS A 245 12.41 -3.99 -3.67
N THR A 246 11.47 -4.66 -2.99
CA THR A 246 11.33 -4.63 -1.53
C THR A 246 12.40 -5.40 -0.78
N ASP A 247 13.07 -6.37 -1.42
CA ASP A 247 14.15 -7.14 -0.81
C ASP A 247 15.40 -6.29 -0.62
N CYS A 248 15.62 -5.30 -1.50
CA CYS A 248 16.73 -4.34 -1.40
C CYS A 248 16.31 -3.04 -0.68
N HIS A 249 15.21 -2.41 -1.07
CA HIS A 249 14.81 -1.09 -0.57
C HIS A 249 14.07 -1.12 0.77
N GLY A 250 13.56 -2.29 1.19
CA GLY A 250 12.58 -2.40 2.27
C GLY A 250 11.15 -2.22 1.76
N ILE A 251 10.19 -2.28 2.69
CA ILE A 251 8.75 -2.27 2.35
C ILE A 251 8.12 -0.96 2.84
N HIS A 252 7.77 -0.90 4.12
CA HIS A 252 7.14 0.28 4.71
C HIS A 252 8.18 1.32 5.15
N ASN A 253 9.47 1.00 5.19
CA ASN A 253 10.54 1.88 5.65
C ASN A 253 11.52 2.24 4.51
N ILE A 254 11.03 2.42 3.28
CA ILE A 254 11.88 2.76 2.13
C ILE A 254 12.57 4.11 2.37
N LYS A 255 13.90 4.11 2.38
CA LYS A 255 14.74 5.29 2.60
C LYS A 255 15.49 5.67 1.33
N SER A 256 15.91 6.93 1.25
CA SER A 256 16.74 7.41 0.14
C SER A 256 18.09 6.69 0.11
N HIS A 257 18.65 6.45 -1.06
CA HIS A 257 19.96 5.79 -1.21
C HIS A 257 21.13 6.62 -0.64
N ILE A 258 20.93 7.93 -0.42
CA ILE A 258 21.92 8.79 0.24
C ILE A 258 21.76 8.85 1.77
N ASP A 259 20.67 8.30 2.32
CA ASP A 259 20.48 8.19 3.75
C ASP A 259 21.39 7.06 4.28
N PRO A 260 22.33 7.32 5.20
CA PRO A 260 23.25 6.30 5.71
C PRO A 260 22.57 5.10 6.38
N SER A 261 21.33 5.30 6.87
CA SER A 261 20.51 4.25 7.49
C SER A 261 19.68 3.46 6.47
N SER A 262 19.78 3.79 5.19
CA SER A 262 19.17 3.03 4.10
C SER A 262 19.90 1.71 3.88
N ARG A 263 19.15 0.67 3.50
CA ARG A 263 19.70 -0.63 3.13
C ARG A 263 20.50 -0.56 1.82
N VAL A 264 20.19 0.41 0.97
CA VAL A 264 20.86 0.62 -0.32
C VAL A 264 21.86 1.79 -0.27
N ALA A 265 22.24 2.24 0.93
CA ALA A 265 23.28 3.25 1.09
C ALA A 265 24.66 2.71 0.68
N ALA A 266 25.53 3.58 0.17
CA ALA A 266 26.83 3.16 -0.35
C ALA A 266 27.68 2.35 0.64
N GLN A 267 27.61 2.68 1.94
CA GLN A 267 28.37 2.00 3.00
C GLN A 267 27.75 0.67 3.45
N THR A 268 26.42 0.52 3.35
CA THR A 268 25.70 -0.65 3.89
C THR A 268 25.44 -1.71 2.81
N LEU A 269 25.22 -1.28 1.56
CA LEU A 269 24.78 -2.08 0.42
C LEU A 269 25.49 -3.43 0.30
N SER A 270 26.83 -3.43 0.24
CA SER A 270 27.61 -4.64 -0.01
C SER A 270 27.40 -5.71 1.06
N ARG A 271 27.28 -5.31 2.33
CA ARG A 271 27.18 -6.24 3.47
C ARG A 271 25.73 -6.61 3.78
N THR A 272 24.83 -5.63 3.81
CA THR A 272 23.47 -5.81 4.35
C THR A 272 22.42 -6.08 3.28
N THR A 273 22.69 -5.76 2.01
CA THR A 273 21.74 -5.97 0.92
C THR A 273 22.22 -7.06 -0.01
N CYS A 274 23.39 -6.91 -0.64
CA CYS A 274 23.92 -7.93 -1.53
C CYS A 274 24.40 -9.16 -0.75
N GLY A 275 25.12 -8.91 0.35
CA GLY A 275 25.74 -9.94 1.17
C GLY A 275 24.77 -10.95 1.79
N GLN A 276 23.51 -10.57 2.03
CA GLN A 276 22.50 -11.47 2.62
C GLN A 276 22.26 -12.72 1.76
N CYS A 277 22.35 -12.59 0.43
CA CYS A 277 22.17 -13.71 -0.50
C CYS A 277 23.52 -14.19 -1.07
N HIS A 278 24.44 -13.26 -1.34
CA HIS A 278 25.70 -13.56 -2.05
C HIS A 278 26.88 -14.01 -1.18
N SER A 279 26.67 -14.15 0.14
CA SER A 279 27.67 -14.70 1.07
C SER A 279 27.62 -16.22 1.19
N GLY A 280 26.44 -16.83 0.99
CA GLY A 280 26.21 -18.24 1.27
C GLY A 280 26.62 -19.19 0.15
N VAL A 281 26.87 -20.45 0.51
CA VAL A 281 27.13 -21.56 -0.43
C VAL A 281 25.89 -21.97 -1.23
N ARG A 282 24.70 -21.57 -0.78
CA ARG A 282 23.41 -21.91 -1.39
C ARG A 282 23.33 -21.48 -2.86
N LEU A 283 23.81 -20.29 -3.19
CA LEU A 283 23.85 -19.81 -4.57
C LEU A 283 24.73 -20.71 -5.45
N SER A 284 25.86 -21.17 -4.94
CA SER A 284 26.74 -22.11 -5.65
C SER A 284 26.06 -23.46 -5.86
N GLN A 285 25.42 -23.98 -4.80
CA GLN A 285 24.89 -25.35 -4.76
C GLN A 285 23.58 -25.50 -5.53
N GLU A 286 22.67 -24.53 -5.43
CA GLU A 286 21.33 -24.62 -6.02
C GLU A 286 21.23 -23.93 -7.39
N PHE A 287 22.04 -22.89 -7.64
CA PHE A 287 21.88 -22.03 -8.81
C PHE A 287 23.13 -21.96 -9.71
N GLY A 288 24.21 -22.68 -9.36
CA GLY A 288 25.47 -22.66 -10.13
C GLY A 288 26.16 -21.29 -10.17
N VAL A 289 25.72 -20.35 -9.34
CA VAL A 289 26.33 -19.02 -9.23
C VAL A 289 27.47 -19.12 -8.24
N ALA A 290 28.70 -18.91 -8.69
CA ALA A 290 29.86 -19.02 -7.79
C ALA A 290 29.65 -18.13 -6.54
N GLY A 291 29.60 -18.77 -5.37
CA GLY A 291 29.49 -18.16 -4.06
C GLY A 291 30.80 -17.56 -3.59
N GLY A 292 30.86 -17.14 -2.33
CA GLY A 292 32.04 -16.43 -1.79
C GLY A 292 32.29 -15.07 -2.47
N ARG A 293 31.28 -14.51 -3.14
CA ARG A 293 31.39 -13.18 -3.77
C ARG A 293 31.55 -12.09 -2.73
N LEU A 294 30.87 -12.24 -1.59
CA LEU A 294 31.06 -11.32 -0.48
C LEU A 294 32.48 -11.43 0.10
N SER A 295 32.97 -12.63 0.42
CA SER A 295 34.31 -12.79 1.01
C SER A 295 35.40 -12.26 0.10
N SER A 296 35.42 -12.68 -1.18
CA SER A 296 36.39 -12.19 -2.17
C SER A 296 36.36 -10.68 -2.36
N TYR A 297 35.17 -10.05 -2.33
CA TYR A 297 35.08 -8.59 -2.33
C TYR A 297 35.65 -7.98 -1.04
N LEU A 298 35.27 -8.51 0.12
CA LEU A 298 35.69 -7.99 1.42
C LEU A 298 37.20 -8.10 1.66
N ASP A 299 37.85 -9.11 1.07
CA ASP A 299 39.31 -9.31 1.11
C ASP A 299 40.08 -8.40 0.15
N SER A 300 39.39 -7.71 -0.76
CA SER A 300 40.00 -6.74 -1.67
C SER A 300 40.23 -5.38 -1.01
N TYR A 301 41.05 -4.52 -1.63
CA TYR A 301 41.21 -3.13 -1.18
C TYR A 301 39.87 -2.37 -1.15
N HIS A 302 39.00 -2.58 -2.15
CA HIS A 302 37.67 -1.98 -2.19
C HIS A 302 36.82 -2.41 -0.99
N GLY A 303 36.84 -3.72 -0.71
CA GLY A 303 36.20 -4.31 0.45
C GLY A 303 36.71 -3.69 1.74
N ALA A 304 38.02 -3.78 1.98
CA ALA A 304 38.68 -3.27 3.19
C ALA A 304 38.40 -1.79 3.45
N ALA A 305 38.54 -0.93 2.44
CA ALA A 305 38.23 0.50 2.57
C ALA A 305 36.73 0.74 2.85
N SER A 306 35.83 -0.06 2.26
CA SER A 306 34.40 0.00 2.57
C SER A 306 34.12 -0.42 4.01
N GLN A 307 34.84 -1.41 4.56
CA GLN A 307 34.72 -1.80 5.98
C GLN A 307 35.18 -0.70 6.93
N MET A 308 36.17 0.10 6.53
CA MET A 308 36.64 1.27 7.26
C MET A 308 35.73 2.49 7.13
N GLY A 309 34.58 2.35 6.46
CA GLY A 309 33.57 3.40 6.35
C GLY A 309 33.72 4.31 5.14
N SER A 310 34.59 3.99 4.17
CA SER A 310 34.69 4.76 2.93
C SER A 310 33.37 4.72 2.15
N ASN A 311 32.86 5.90 1.80
CA ASN A 311 31.63 6.11 1.03
C ASN A 311 31.87 6.40 -0.46
N ILE A 312 33.13 6.55 -0.85
CA ILE A 312 33.55 6.82 -2.24
C ILE A 312 34.16 5.59 -2.91
N VAL A 313 34.57 4.59 -2.12
CA VAL A 313 35.17 3.37 -2.67
C VAL A 313 34.13 2.57 -3.45
N ALA A 314 34.57 1.91 -4.52
CA ALA A 314 33.70 1.07 -5.33
C ALA A 314 33.05 -0.03 -4.47
N ASN A 315 31.74 -0.13 -4.55
CA ASN A 315 30.95 -1.19 -3.93
C ASN A 315 30.36 -2.13 -4.99
N CYS A 316 29.51 -3.08 -4.58
CA CYS A 316 28.90 -4.04 -5.51
C CYS A 316 28.19 -3.35 -6.69
N ALA A 317 27.41 -2.29 -6.42
CA ALA A 317 26.67 -1.58 -7.45
C ALA A 317 27.57 -0.71 -8.36
N SER A 318 28.69 -0.20 -7.84
CA SER A 318 29.66 0.57 -8.64
C SER A 318 30.21 -0.25 -9.82
N CYS A 319 30.34 -1.57 -9.65
CA CYS A 319 30.81 -2.48 -10.69
C CYS A 319 29.66 -3.14 -11.45
N HIS A 320 28.61 -3.61 -10.77
CA HIS A 320 27.56 -4.45 -11.36
C HIS A 320 26.31 -3.70 -11.83
N GLY A 321 26.16 -2.42 -11.48
CA GLY A 321 24.91 -1.67 -11.69
C GLY A 321 23.96 -1.74 -10.49
N VAL A 322 22.85 -1.01 -10.57
CA VAL A 322 21.87 -0.88 -9.47
C VAL A 322 20.61 -1.70 -9.77
N HIS A 323 19.84 -1.29 -10.78
CA HIS A 323 18.67 -2.03 -11.26
C HIS A 323 19.01 -2.88 -12.49
N ASN A 324 20.11 -2.59 -13.19
CA ASN A 324 20.58 -3.26 -14.42
C ASN A 324 21.69 -4.28 -14.14
N ILE A 325 21.54 -5.13 -13.12
CA ILE A 325 22.56 -6.14 -12.76
C ILE A 325 22.56 -7.26 -13.80
N LEU A 326 23.55 -7.27 -14.70
CA LEU A 326 23.65 -8.21 -15.82
C LEU A 326 24.80 -9.21 -15.64
N PRO A 327 24.69 -10.45 -16.18
CA PRO A 327 25.78 -11.41 -16.22
C PRO A 327 27.03 -10.83 -16.90
N SER A 328 28.23 -11.23 -16.49
CA SER A 328 29.48 -10.72 -17.10
C SER A 328 29.65 -11.07 -18.57
N THR A 329 28.92 -12.07 -19.07
CA THR A 329 28.89 -12.43 -20.49
C THR A 329 28.00 -11.51 -21.33
N ASP A 330 27.10 -10.75 -20.70
CA ASP A 330 26.23 -9.82 -21.41
C ASP A 330 27.05 -8.60 -21.89
N PRO A 331 27.02 -8.24 -23.19
CA PRO A 331 27.75 -7.08 -23.72
C PRO A 331 27.37 -5.74 -23.08
N LYS A 332 26.17 -5.61 -22.50
CA LYS A 332 25.71 -4.41 -21.78
C LYS A 332 26.14 -4.40 -20.31
N SER A 333 26.68 -5.50 -19.79
CA SER A 333 27.10 -5.58 -18.40
C SER A 333 28.30 -4.69 -18.13
N MET A 334 28.25 -3.92 -17.04
CA MET A 334 29.37 -3.10 -16.59
C MET A 334 30.62 -3.93 -16.24
N VAL A 335 30.45 -5.23 -15.93
CA VAL A 335 31.55 -6.18 -15.69
C VAL A 335 31.89 -7.07 -16.88
N ASN A 336 31.36 -6.77 -18.07
CA ASN A 336 31.81 -7.42 -19.29
C ASN A 336 33.28 -7.07 -19.56
N LYS A 337 34.06 -8.03 -20.07
CA LYS A 337 35.50 -7.84 -20.38
C LYS A 337 35.74 -6.60 -21.25
N ALA A 338 34.85 -6.32 -22.21
CA ALA A 338 34.94 -5.14 -23.07
C ALA A 338 34.67 -3.80 -22.35
N ASN A 339 33.89 -3.83 -21.26
CA ASN A 339 33.44 -2.63 -20.54
C ASN A 339 34.29 -2.32 -19.30
N LEU A 340 35.16 -3.24 -18.83
CA LEU A 340 35.96 -3.07 -17.62
C LEU A 340 36.80 -1.79 -17.63
N VAL A 341 37.41 -1.45 -18.78
CA VAL A 341 38.21 -0.23 -18.91
C VAL A 341 37.38 1.01 -18.59
N GLN A 342 36.16 1.07 -19.12
CA GLN A 342 35.22 2.16 -18.85
C GLN A 342 34.73 2.15 -17.40
N THR A 343 34.39 0.97 -16.87
CA THR A 343 33.87 0.82 -15.50
C THR A 343 34.92 1.22 -14.45
N CYS A 344 36.12 0.67 -14.52
CA CYS A 344 37.22 0.98 -13.61
C CYS A 344 37.75 2.41 -13.81
N GLY A 345 37.75 2.89 -15.06
CA GLY A 345 38.20 4.23 -15.44
C GLY A 345 37.42 5.38 -14.79
N LYS A 346 36.21 5.12 -14.25
CA LYS A 346 35.45 6.11 -13.49
C LYS A 346 36.17 6.63 -12.25
N CYS A 347 37.00 5.80 -11.61
CA CYS A 347 37.71 6.13 -10.37
C CYS A 347 39.23 6.03 -10.49
N HIS A 348 39.74 5.37 -11.53
CA HIS A 348 41.17 5.17 -11.74
C HIS A 348 41.62 5.83 -13.06
N PRO A 349 41.78 7.17 -13.08
CA PRO A 349 42.23 7.87 -14.29
C PRO A 349 43.72 7.60 -14.55
N GLY A 350 44.05 6.86 -15.62
CA GLY A 350 45.44 6.67 -16.04
C GLY A 350 45.67 5.68 -17.19
N PRO A 351 46.83 5.76 -17.88
CA PRO A 351 47.17 4.89 -19.02
C PRO A 351 47.35 3.40 -18.66
N ALA A 352 47.33 3.06 -17.37
CA ALA A 352 47.42 1.69 -16.88
C ALA A 352 46.16 0.86 -17.17
N ILE A 353 44.99 1.48 -17.36
CA ILE A 353 43.73 0.77 -17.66
C ILE A 353 43.58 0.53 -19.16
N THR A 354 44.04 1.49 -19.97
CA THR A 354 43.88 1.47 -21.44
C THR A 354 44.84 0.51 -22.14
N SER A 355 45.93 0.09 -21.48
CA SER A 355 47.02 -0.63 -22.15
C SER A 355 47.02 -2.15 -21.95
N SER A 356 46.27 -2.71 -20.99
CA SER A 356 46.19 -4.18 -20.78
C SER A 356 45.08 -4.61 -19.80
N PRO A 357 43.87 -4.98 -20.28
CA PRO A 357 42.81 -5.53 -19.42
C PRO A 357 43.25 -6.81 -18.69
N GLU A 358 44.17 -7.58 -19.29
CA GLU A 358 44.68 -8.84 -18.76
C GLU A 358 45.78 -8.68 -17.71
N LYS A 359 46.32 -7.46 -17.51
CA LYS A 359 47.28 -7.15 -16.43
C LYS A 359 46.61 -6.68 -15.15
N PHE A 360 45.28 -6.50 -15.16
CA PHE A 360 44.52 -6.13 -13.96
C PHE A 360 44.47 -7.26 -12.92
N THR A 361 44.80 -8.50 -13.29
CA THR A 361 44.86 -9.67 -12.41
C THR A 361 46.11 -9.74 -11.52
N MET A 362 47.08 -8.82 -11.59
CA MET A 362 48.37 -9.02 -10.91
C MET A 362 49.07 -7.79 -10.31
N LEU A 363 48.43 -6.62 -10.13
CA LEU A 363 49.15 -5.45 -9.61
C LEU A 363 48.33 -4.58 -8.64
N ILE A 364 47.99 -5.13 -7.48
CA ILE A 364 48.13 -4.36 -6.23
C ILE A 364 48.97 -5.26 -5.31
N PRO A 365 50.30 -5.07 -5.23
CA PRO A 365 51.06 -5.79 -4.24
C PRO A 365 50.52 -5.38 -2.88
N ILE A 366 50.14 -6.38 -2.08
CA ILE A 366 50.03 -6.28 -0.63
C ILE A 366 51.42 -5.89 -0.14
N ARG A 367 51.80 -4.61 -0.22
CA ARG A 367 52.92 -4.08 0.54
C ARG A 367 52.42 -3.87 1.96
N VAL A 368 52.46 -4.99 2.67
CA VAL A 368 53.02 -5.13 4.01
C VAL A 368 53.18 -3.79 4.72
N TRP A 369 52.37 -3.59 5.76
CA TRP A 369 52.73 -2.93 7.00
C TRP A 369 54.24 -2.69 7.15
N LYS A 370 54.71 -1.49 6.81
CA LYS A 370 56.00 -1.01 7.30
C LYS A 370 55.85 0.42 7.79
N SER A 371 55.97 0.52 9.12
CA SER A 371 56.41 1.66 9.92
C SER A 371 55.58 2.95 9.85
N ALA A 372 54.75 3.15 10.88
CA ALA A 372 54.51 4.48 11.42
C ALA A 372 55.81 5.03 12.05
N PRO A 373 56.18 6.30 11.85
CA PRO A 373 57.18 6.95 12.70
C PRO A 373 56.59 7.25 14.09
N LYS A 374 57.48 7.22 15.08
CA LYS A 374 57.24 7.31 16.53
C LYS A 374 56.39 8.50 16.98
#